data_AF-A0A8J8CDG6-F1
#
_entry.id   AF-A0A8J8CDG6-F1
#
_cell.length_a   1.000
_cell.length_b   1.000
_cell.length_c   1.000
_cell.angle_alpha   90.00
_cell.angle_beta   90.00
_cell.angle_gamma   90.00
#
_symmetry.space_group_name_H-M   'P 1'
#
loop_
_entity.id
_entity.type
_entity.pdbx_description
1 polymer ?
#
loop_
_entity_poly.entity_id
_entity_poly.type
_entity_poly.pdbx_seq_one_letter_code
_entity_poly.pdbx_strand_id
1 'polypeptide(L)'
;LPINEHHLPDRGRLVSVSATNISAVNRQMSAGNGFVSALLFGHSSVFAGGKQGEIERQIVQSNGLEERDFVVPEISECTSAGSRREVLSPLHSIYFRADGDSLHLKFDLVRGSYATSLLREIMKC
;
A
#
# COMPACT_ATOMS: atom_id res chain seq x y z
N LEU A 1 -2.40 7.27 4.15
CA LEU A 1 -1.59 8.17 3.30
C LEU A 1 -2.53 9.18 2.69
N PRO A 2 -2.36 10.49 2.96
CA PRO A 2 -3.06 11.52 2.21
C PRO A 2 -2.72 11.49 0.72
N ILE A 3 -3.53 12.14 -0.10
CA ILE A 3 -3.18 12.40 -1.51
C ILE A 3 -2.14 13.54 -1.60
N ASN A 4 -1.30 13.49 -2.63
CA ASN A 4 -0.42 14.59 -3.05
C ASN A 4 -1.09 15.45 -4.15
N GLU A 5 -0.36 16.41 -4.69
CA GLU A 5 -0.80 17.31 -5.77
C GLU A 5 -1.21 16.62 -7.08
N HIS A 6 -0.78 15.36 -7.28
CA HIS A 6 -1.12 14.54 -8.43
C HIS A 6 -2.24 13.53 -8.12
N HIS A 7 -2.94 13.66 -7.00
CA HIS A 7 -3.93 12.70 -6.51
C HIS A 7 -3.37 11.29 -6.26
N LEU A 8 -2.06 11.17 -6.07
CA LEU A 8 -1.36 9.92 -5.75
C LEU A 8 -1.05 9.82 -4.24
N PRO A 9 -0.79 8.62 -3.71
CA PRO A 9 -0.44 8.45 -2.30
C PRO A 9 0.84 9.21 -1.92
N ASP A 10 0.75 10.11 -0.94
CA ASP A 10 1.93 10.72 -0.30
C ASP A 10 2.50 9.77 0.76
N ARG A 11 3.59 9.09 0.40
CA ARG A 11 4.28 8.13 1.28
C ARG A 11 5.19 8.81 2.31
N GLY A 12 5.46 10.11 2.19
CA GLY A 12 6.22 10.88 3.16
C GLY A 12 5.37 11.35 4.35
N ARG A 13 4.04 11.37 4.20
CA ARG A 13 3.11 11.85 5.21
C ARG A 13 2.19 10.74 5.73
N LEU A 14 2.44 10.31 6.97
CA LEU A 14 1.61 9.33 7.65
C LEU A 14 0.58 10.01 8.55
N VAL A 15 -0.63 9.46 8.59
CA VAL A 15 -1.70 9.88 9.51
C VAL A 15 -2.13 8.65 10.29
N SER A 16 -1.78 8.61 11.58
CA SER A 16 -2.23 7.56 12.49
C SER A 16 -3.71 7.76 12.81
N VAL A 17 -4.49 6.69 12.66
CA VAL A 17 -5.94 6.70 12.91
C VAL A 17 -6.22 6.13 14.30
N SER A 18 -7.04 6.83 15.07
CA SER A 18 -7.47 6.45 16.41
C SER A 18 -8.95 6.76 16.59
N ALA A 19 -9.53 6.36 17.73
CA ALA A 19 -10.93 6.63 18.03
C ALA A 19 -11.30 8.12 17.98
N THR A 20 -10.33 9.03 18.22
CA THR A 20 -10.59 10.47 18.26
C THR A 20 -10.67 11.11 16.86
N ASN A 21 -9.99 10.55 15.86
CA ASN A 21 -9.95 11.12 14.51
C ASN A 21 -10.61 10.27 13.42
N ILE A 22 -11.01 9.03 13.73
CA ILE A 22 -11.56 8.08 12.76
C ILE A 22 -12.73 8.64 11.95
N SER A 23 -13.64 9.39 12.58
CA SER A 23 -14.78 10.01 11.87
C SER A 23 -14.33 11.04 10.84
N ALA A 24 -13.30 11.84 11.13
CA ALA A 24 -12.77 12.81 10.18
C ALA A 24 -11.97 12.12 9.07
N VAL A 25 -11.18 11.11 9.40
CA VAL A 25 -10.43 10.31 8.43
C VAL A 25 -11.38 9.59 7.49
N ASN A 26 -12.46 8.96 7.99
CA ASN A 26 -13.43 8.27 7.15
C ASN A 26 -14.13 9.21 6.16
N ARG A 27 -14.40 10.46 6.54
CA ARG A 27 -14.91 11.48 5.60
C ARG A 27 -13.90 11.76 4.48
N GLN A 28 -12.61 11.89 4.82
CA GLN A 28 -11.55 12.10 3.82
C GLN A 28 -11.38 10.89 2.90
N MET A 29 -11.41 9.67 3.46
CA MET A 29 -11.34 8.43 2.69
C MET A 29 -12.53 8.31 1.71
N SER A 30 -13.74 8.63 2.16
CA SER A 30 -14.95 8.60 1.32
C SER A 30 -14.92 9.65 0.21
N ALA A 31 -14.22 10.76 0.43
CA ALA A 31 -13.99 11.79 -0.58
C ALA A 31 -12.83 11.47 -1.55
N GLY A 32 -12.17 10.32 -1.39
CA GLY A 32 -11.02 9.92 -2.22
C GLY A 32 -9.70 10.62 -1.87
N ASN A 33 -9.62 11.27 -0.70
CA ASN A 33 -8.46 12.08 -0.28
C ASN A 33 -7.42 11.29 0.52
N GLY A 34 -7.45 9.97 0.47
CA GLY A 34 -6.46 9.16 1.16
C GLY A 34 -6.53 7.68 0.87
N PHE A 35 -5.49 6.99 1.32
CA PHE A 35 -5.26 5.57 1.10
C PHE A 35 -4.94 4.88 2.42
N VAL A 36 -5.50 3.69 2.61
CA VAL A 36 -5.07 2.77 3.68
C VAL A 36 -3.70 2.21 3.30
N SER A 37 -2.79 2.14 4.27
CA SER A 37 -1.43 1.62 4.04
C SER A 37 -1.14 0.39 4.87
N ALA A 38 -0.30 -0.49 4.33
CA ALA A 38 0.34 -1.58 5.04
C ALA A 38 1.83 -1.30 5.24
N LEU A 39 2.41 -2.04 6.19
CA LEU A 39 3.83 -1.99 6.50
C LEU A 39 4.65 -2.70 5.41
N LEU A 40 5.69 -2.03 4.92
CA LEU A 40 6.82 -2.66 4.24
C LEU A 40 7.97 -2.69 5.24
N PHE A 41 8.21 -3.86 5.83
CA PHE A 41 9.12 -4.00 6.98
C PHE A 41 10.59 -3.72 6.60
N GLY A 42 11.36 -3.31 7.60
CA GLY A 42 12.72 -2.81 7.52
C GLY A 42 13.18 -2.33 8.90
N HIS A 43 14.45 -1.94 9.01
CA HIS A 43 15.12 -1.76 10.31
C HIS A 43 14.58 -0.60 11.16
N SER A 44 13.79 0.32 10.60
CA SER A 44 13.19 1.47 11.31
C SER A 44 11.69 1.58 11.02
N SER A 45 11.03 0.42 10.96
CA SER A 45 9.62 0.31 10.59
C SER A 45 8.67 0.96 11.59
N VAL A 46 7.69 1.71 11.07
CA VAL A 46 6.60 2.28 11.89
C VAL A 46 5.34 1.42 11.75
N PHE A 47 5.05 0.67 12.81
CA PHE A 47 3.84 -0.13 12.93
C PHE A 47 2.60 0.73 13.15
N ALA A 48 1.45 0.24 12.70
CA ALA A 48 0.16 0.82 13.02
C ALA A 48 -0.19 0.63 14.52
N GLY A 49 -1.15 1.43 14.99
CA GLY A 49 -1.82 1.23 16.28
C GLY A 49 -2.97 0.23 16.19
N GLY A 50 -3.55 -0.12 17.34
CA GLY A 50 -4.75 -0.96 17.43
C GLY A 50 -4.60 -2.34 16.75
N LYS A 51 -5.73 -2.85 16.24
CA LYS A 51 -5.81 -4.21 15.69
C LYS A 51 -4.93 -4.42 14.46
N GLN A 52 -4.82 -3.39 13.62
CA GLN A 52 -3.99 -3.41 12.41
C GLN A 52 -2.51 -3.56 12.78
N GLY A 53 -2.06 -2.83 13.81
CA GLY A 53 -0.71 -3.00 14.34
C GLY A 53 -0.44 -4.37 14.94
N GLU A 54 -1.42 -4.95 15.63
CA GLU A 54 -1.31 -6.32 16.16
C GLU A 54 -1.09 -7.33 15.03
N ILE A 55 -1.84 -7.21 13.93
CA ILE A 55 -1.69 -8.06 12.75
C ILE A 55 -0.28 -7.88 12.14
N GLU A 56 0.18 -6.64 11.98
CA GLU A 56 1.52 -6.36 11.45
C GLU A 56 2.63 -7.01 12.31
N ARG A 57 2.57 -6.82 13.64
CA ARG A 57 3.54 -7.41 14.57
C ARG A 57 3.48 -8.93 14.57
N GLN A 58 2.29 -9.51 14.55
CA GLN A 58 2.11 -10.95 14.49
C GLN A 58 2.72 -11.55 13.23
N ILE A 59 2.50 -10.94 12.06
CA ILE A 59 3.07 -11.41 10.78
C ILE A 59 4.59 -11.32 10.80
N VAL A 60 5.17 -10.18 11.22
CA VAL A 60 6.63 -10.00 11.34
C VAL A 60 7.23 -11.08 12.26
N GLN A 61 6.64 -11.28 13.44
CA GLN A 61 7.10 -12.28 14.40
C GLN A 61 6.97 -13.72 13.86
N SER A 62 5.85 -14.05 13.21
CA SER A 62 5.61 -15.40 12.67
C SER A 62 6.56 -15.78 11.52
N ASN A 63 7.10 -14.77 10.82
CA ASN A 63 8.12 -14.96 9.79
C ASN A 63 9.55 -14.88 10.36
N GLY A 64 9.72 -14.70 11.67
CA GLY A 64 11.03 -14.62 12.32
C GLY A 64 11.86 -13.42 11.90
N LEU A 65 11.22 -12.34 11.46
CA LEU A 65 11.90 -11.14 10.95
C LEU A 65 12.32 -10.24 12.10
N GLU A 66 13.56 -9.79 12.06
CA GLU A 66 14.13 -8.83 13.00
C GLU A 66 14.64 -7.57 12.26
N GLU A 67 14.71 -6.43 12.97
CA GLU A 67 15.18 -5.17 12.38
C GLU A 67 16.59 -5.28 11.79
N ARG A 68 17.47 -6.07 12.45
CA ARG A 68 18.84 -6.30 11.99
C ARG A 68 18.94 -7.02 10.65
N ASP A 69 17.93 -7.79 10.26
CA ASP A 69 17.92 -8.53 8.98
C ASP A 69 17.87 -7.58 7.78
N PHE A 70 17.50 -6.32 8.02
CA PHE A 70 17.39 -5.27 7.01
C PHE A 70 18.52 -4.25 7.09
N VAL A 71 19.58 -4.55 7.87
CA VAL A 71 20.82 -3.75 7.94
C VAL A 71 21.95 -4.54 7.31
N VAL A 72 22.62 -3.95 6.31
CA VAL A 72 23.77 -4.54 5.61
C VAL A 72 24.96 -3.60 5.79
N PRO A 73 25.77 -3.77 6.87
CA PRO A 73 26.86 -2.85 7.19
C PRO A 73 27.91 -2.73 6.09
N GLU A 74 28.17 -3.81 5.37
CA GLU A 74 29.17 -3.89 4.30
C GLU A 74 28.71 -3.16 3.03
N ILE A 75 27.40 -3.01 2.83
CA ILE A 75 26.77 -2.39 1.67
C ILE A 75 25.57 -1.57 2.14
N SER A 76 25.85 -0.36 2.62
CA SER A 76 24.85 0.53 3.21
C SER A 76 23.63 0.78 2.31
N GLU A 77 23.80 0.76 0.99
CA GLU A 77 22.78 0.97 -0.03
C GLU A 77 21.76 -0.18 -0.09
N CYS A 78 22.13 -1.36 0.43
CA CYS A 78 21.25 -2.51 0.61
C CYS A 78 20.53 -2.50 1.97
N THR A 79 20.84 -1.56 2.87
CA THR A 79 20.10 -1.37 4.12
C THR A 79 18.73 -0.77 3.82
N SER A 80 17.67 -1.34 4.40
CA SER A 80 16.29 -0.92 4.18
C SER A 80 15.65 -0.45 5.48
N ALA A 81 15.36 0.85 5.56
CA ALA A 81 14.62 1.46 6.67
C ALA A 81 13.18 0.92 6.83
N GLY A 82 12.64 0.33 5.77
CA GLY A 82 11.21 0.03 5.67
C GLY A 82 10.40 1.27 5.30
N SER A 83 9.11 1.10 5.03
CA SER A 83 8.19 2.18 4.70
C SER A 83 6.74 1.77 4.90
N ARG A 84 5.79 2.64 4.54
CA ARG A 84 4.38 2.27 4.40
C ARG A 84 3.93 2.48 2.96
N ARG A 85 3.16 1.53 2.45
CA ARG A 85 2.64 1.51 1.08
C ARG A 85 1.13 1.38 1.10
N GLU A 86 0.47 2.09 0.20
CA GLU A 86 -0.96 1.92 -0.07
C GLU A 86 -1.28 0.46 -0.40
N VAL A 87 -2.37 -0.07 0.19
CA VAL A 87 -2.79 -1.46 -0.03
C VAL A 87 -3.55 -1.62 -1.34
N LEU A 88 -4.26 -0.56 -1.74
CA LEU A 88 -4.99 -0.49 -3.01
C LEU A 88 -4.34 0.56 -3.89
N SER A 89 -3.97 0.15 -5.10
CA SER A 89 -3.57 1.09 -6.15
C SER A 89 -4.83 1.68 -6.77
N PRO A 90 -4.93 3.02 -6.89
CA PRO A 90 -6.08 3.62 -7.57
C PRO A 90 -6.02 3.27 -9.06
N LEU A 91 -7.17 2.83 -9.58
CA LEU A 91 -7.34 2.56 -10.99
C LEU A 91 -8.11 3.72 -11.62
N HIS A 92 -7.50 4.34 -12.62
CA HIS A 92 -8.11 5.44 -13.37
C HIS A 92 -8.38 5.00 -14.81
N SER A 93 -9.39 5.61 -15.43
CA SER A 93 -9.61 5.49 -16.87
C SER A 93 -9.74 4.04 -17.36
N ILE A 94 -10.49 3.17 -16.66
CA ILE A 94 -10.69 1.79 -17.12
C ILE A 94 -11.69 1.74 -18.27
N TYR A 95 -11.26 1.15 -19.38
CA TYR A 95 -12.08 0.82 -20.54
C TYR A 95 -11.95 -0.67 -20.81
N PHE A 96 -13.09 -1.29 -21.14
CA PHE A 96 -13.13 -2.70 -21.52
C PHE A 96 -14.00 -2.91 -22.74
N ARG A 97 -13.63 -3.90 -23.58
CA ARG A 97 -14.41 -4.35 -24.73
C ARG A 97 -14.32 -5.87 -24.81
N ALA A 98 -15.46 -6.54 -24.77
CA ALA A 98 -15.56 -7.96 -25.09
C ALA A 98 -15.66 -8.14 -26.61
N ASP A 99 -14.95 -9.12 -27.15
CA ASP A 99 -14.93 -9.48 -28.57
C ASP A 99 -14.88 -11.00 -28.70
N GLY A 100 -16.04 -11.64 -28.82
CA GLY A 100 -16.18 -13.09 -28.69
C GLY A 100 -15.66 -13.58 -27.34
N ASP A 101 -14.68 -14.50 -27.38
CA ASP A 101 -14.01 -15.06 -26.20
C ASP A 101 -12.83 -14.20 -25.71
N SER A 102 -12.60 -13.03 -26.30
CA SER A 102 -11.51 -12.12 -25.91
C SER A 102 -12.01 -10.92 -25.10
N LEU A 103 -11.22 -10.49 -24.12
CA LEU A 103 -11.43 -9.25 -23.36
C LEU A 103 -10.28 -8.28 -23.59
N HIS A 104 -10.57 -7.12 -24.16
CA HIS A 104 -9.62 -6.02 -24.29
C HIS A 104 -9.78 -5.07 -23.11
N LEU A 105 -8.67 -4.75 -22.43
CA LEU A 105 -8.61 -3.80 -21.31
C LEU A 105 -7.63 -2.68 -21.62
N LYS A 106 -8.03 -1.45 -21.31
CA LYS A 106 -7.15 -0.27 -21.30
C LYS A 106 -7.37 0.48 -19.99
N PHE A 107 -6.30 0.78 -19.29
CA PHE A 107 -6.33 1.48 -18.01
C PHE A 107 -4.98 2.12 -17.71
N ASP A 108 -4.98 3.13 -16.86
CA ASP A 108 -3.76 3.79 -16.40
C ASP A 108 -3.29 3.15 -15.08
N LEU A 109 -1.96 3.07 -14.89
CA LEU A 109 -1.34 2.56 -13.67
C LEU A 109 -0.53 3.63 -12.97
N VAL A 110 -0.66 3.69 -11.65
CA VAL A 110 0.27 4.46 -10.82
C VAL A 110 1.65 3.81 -10.84
N ARG A 111 2.70 4.62 -10.88
CA ARG A 111 4.10 4.15 -10.83
C ARG A 111 4.31 3.15 -9.68
N GLY A 112 4.86 1.99 -10.02
CA GLY A 112 5.10 0.90 -9.07
C GLY A 112 3.90 -0.02 -8.84
N SER A 113 2.82 0.16 -9.59
CA SER A 113 1.71 -0.80 -9.72
C SER A 113 1.92 -1.66 -10.95
N TYR A 114 1.33 -2.86 -10.94
CA TYR A 114 1.50 -3.85 -12.00
C TYR A 114 0.15 -4.20 -12.62
N ALA A 115 0.09 -4.26 -13.96
CA ALA A 115 -1.11 -4.67 -14.69
C ALA A 115 -1.57 -6.08 -14.27
N THR A 116 -0.61 -6.95 -13.96
CA THR A 116 -0.87 -8.32 -13.49
C THR A 116 -1.67 -8.36 -12.19
N SER A 117 -1.54 -7.37 -11.30
CA SER A 117 -2.37 -7.27 -10.10
C SER A 117 -3.85 -7.10 -10.43
N LEU A 118 -4.19 -6.28 -11.43
CA LEU A 118 -5.57 -6.13 -11.91
C LEU A 118 -6.03 -7.37 -12.68
N LEU A 119 -5.19 -7.90 -13.58
CA LEU A 119 -5.53 -9.07 -14.37
C LEU A 119 -5.81 -10.30 -13.50
N ARG A 120 -5.09 -10.46 -12.39
CA ARG A 120 -5.35 -11.52 -11.41
C ARG A 120 -6.79 -11.49 -10.88
N GLU A 121 -7.33 -10.30 -10.61
CA GLU A 121 -8.70 -10.14 -10.13
C GLU A 121 -9.76 -10.45 -11.20
N ILE A 122 -9.39 -10.39 -12.49
CA ILE A 122 -10.29 -10.69 -13.61
C ILE A 122 -10.19 -12.16 -14.01
N MET A 123 -8.97 -12.67 -14.19
CA MET A 123 -8.68 -14.00 -14.69
C MET A 123 -8.79 -15.09 -13.62
N LYS A 124 -8.63 -14.73 -12.34
CA LYS A 124 -8.66 -15.65 -11.19
C LYS A 124 -7.67 -16.83 -11.30
N CYS A 125 -6.54 -16.60 -11.96
CA CYS A 125 -5.45 -17.57 -12.13
C CYS A 125 -4.24 -17.26 -11.24
#